data_AF-A0A1G1KT26-F1
#
_entry.id   AF-A0A1G1KT26-F1
#
_cell.length_a   1.000
_cell.length_b   1.000
_cell.length_c   1.000
_cell.angle_alpha   90.00
_cell.angle_beta   90.00
_cell.angle_gamma   90.00
#
_symmetry.space_group_name_H-M   'P 1'
#
loop_
_entity.id
_entity.type
_entity.pdbx_description
1 polymer ?
#
loop_
_entity_poly.entity_id
_entity_poly.type
_entity_poly.pdbx_seq_one_letter_code
_entity_poly.pdbx_strand_id
1 'polypeptide(L)'
;MTWCWEQRRQKKGNMQMSNTAYDILRKKGTGSDSVKSEPVPFFRLVLLCTFVLFTLSGCDRIPFLNKNLQKSAPKTVTAETPTSPVPVTPLVVDRLTLKNGGIVEGKLVEEYRGKIRMQLKDGIVGFSKSEIQDIERNILQGNVVAEKSGIYLPNREKEADDDWPTGAEQVLVLKNGEKIGGHIVKKEGDSIEVRQKLEEGGSVVLTLDMDRIEKFFLWKPASEIRESLKVFQESHPGFEFRHKGLYQILASEKDPVELKLYLKSLDLFYQDFVRNFFDLIDLTKQPEALDVIIFGTRKEFDDMLTELNIHIRSNPIGFYEFKAKKLVFYNAKTDRDIMAALSQNKGFQVQMAGMMKNLTAGSQMGEVDRAATQAEKTELRILSEARNRTGKVIRHEGAHQLFHLFGITPFEIYQGGWLIEGLAVYCETDPIGDPHEERLIQLKYELEKSELLPLEYIMNFDRGIGLHELDPKYANLTYAESWVFIYFLLHSEYRDRFLNFIREIRKQGPEYDVKAEKALLEKNLAKSLKEIEPTFFSFTKQLIEDNVDSKRYEEYRMRFVKAS
;
A
#
# COMPACT_ATOMS: atom_id res chain seq x y z
N MET A 1 44.47 -5.84 -39.59
CA MET A 1 43.74 -4.63 -40.03
C MET A 1 42.51 -4.51 -39.14
N THR A 2 42.53 -4.08 -37.88
CA THR A 2 43.23 -2.95 -37.22
C THR A 2 43.17 -1.67 -38.05
N TRP A 3 42.72 -0.58 -37.41
CA TRP A 3 42.14 0.67 -37.96
C TRP A 3 40.68 0.52 -38.39
N CYS A 4 39.69 1.01 -37.66
CA CYS A 4 39.54 2.41 -37.28
C CYS A 4 38.77 2.52 -35.95
N TRP A 5 39.37 1.98 -34.89
CA TRP A 5 38.94 2.10 -33.48
C TRP A 5 39.55 3.35 -32.80
N GLU A 6 40.09 4.29 -33.57
CA GLU A 6 41.05 5.30 -33.07
C GLU A 6 40.66 6.77 -33.35
N GLN A 7 39.44 7.04 -33.85
CA GLN A 7 38.97 8.43 -34.09
C GLN A 7 37.90 8.96 -33.13
N ARG A 8 37.54 8.24 -32.06
CA ARG A 8 36.72 8.80 -30.96
C ARG A 8 37.51 9.09 -29.67
N ARG A 9 38.85 9.10 -29.74
CA ARG A 9 39.74 9.46 -28.62
C ARG A 9 40.34 10.88 -28.67
N GLN A 10 39.98 11.71 -29.65
CA GLN A 10 40.51 13.09 -29.80
C GLN A 10 39.43 14.17 -29.95
N LYS A 11 38.46 14.21 -29.03
CA LYS A 11 37.80 15.46 -28.62
C LYS A 11 37.74 15.52 -27.10
N LYS A 12 38.92 15.48 -26.47
CA LYS A 12 39.14 16.09 -25.14
C LYS A 12 39.46 17.56 -25.40
N GLY A 13 38.45 18.41 -25.22
CA GLY A 13 38.57 19.86 -25.21
C GLY A 13 37.63 20.40 -24.16
N ASN A 14 38.22 20.81 -23.03
CA ASN A 14 37.65 21.46 -21.84
C ASN A 14 36.19 21.91 -21.91
N MET A 15 35.34 21.23 -21.14
CA MET A 15 34.22 21.88 -20.47
C MET A 15 34.22 21.37 -19.01
N GLN A 16 34.97 22.07 -18.16
CA GLN A 16 34.83 21.97 -16.71
C GLN A 16 33.41 22.47 -16.37
N MET A 17 32.48 21.55 -16.11
CA MET A 17 31.33 21.86 -15.28
C MET A 17 31.72 21.59 -13.83
N SER A 18 31.68 22.66 -13.04
CA SER A 18 32.15 22.71 -11.65
C SER A 18 31.28 21.85 -10.73
N ASN A 19 31.92 20.94 -9.99
CA ASN A 19 31.35 20.18 -8.87
C ASN A 19 31.19 21.07 -7.62
N THR A 20 30.33 22.08 -7.69
CA THR A 20 30.24 23.09 -6.62
C THR A 20 29.43 22.63 -5.40
N ALA A 21 28.62 21.57 -5.49
CA ALA A 21 27.88 21.04 -4.34
C ALA A 21 28.70 20.04 -3.50
N TYR A 22 29.56 19.25 -4.14
CA TYR A 22 30.34 18.19 -3.49
C TYR A 22 31.57 18.74 -2.73
N ASP A 23 32.20 19.81 -3.24
CA ASP A 23 33.40 20.40 -2.62
C ASP A 23 33.09 21.40 -1.48
N ILE A 24 31.87 21.95 -1.42
CA ILE A 24 31.45 22.88 -0.35
C ILE A 24 31.12 22.15 0.96
N LEU A 25 30.63 20.91 0.89
CA LEU A 25 30.23 20.14 2.08
C LEU A 25 31.39 19.39 2.74
N ARG A 26 32.48 19.12 2.02
CA ARG A 26 33.69 18.47 2.56
C ARG A 26 34.55 19.42 3.43
N LYS A 27 34.41 20.74 3.27
CA LYS A 27 35.25 21.75 3.99
C LYS A 27 34.72 22.20 5.35
N LYS A 28 33.56 21.73 5.81
CA LYS A 28 33.02 22.06 7.15
C LYS A 28 33.31 21.01 8.24
N GLY A 29 34.10 19.99 7.94
CA GLY A 29 34.37 18.86 8.84
C GLY A 29 35.67 18.91 9.67
N THR A 30 36.43 20.01 9.67
CA THR A 30 37.66 20.10 10.47
C THR A 30 37.94 21.54 10.91
N GLY A 31 37.77 21.81 12.20
CA GLY A 31 38.12 23.10 12.79
C GLY A 31 37.67 23.19 14.25
N SER A 32 38.47 22.63 15.15
CA SER A 32 38.47 23.03 16.55
C SER A 32 38.93 24.48 16.64
N ASP A 33 38.16 25.35 17.29
CA ASP A 33 38.72 26.39 18.16
C ASP A 33 37.65 26.98 19.06
N SER A 34 38.09 27.23 20.28
CA SER A 34 37.34 27.66 21.45
C SER A 34 37.19 29.18 21.48
N VAL A 35 35.97 29.69 21.65
CA VAL A 35 35.74 31.02 22.23
C VAL A 35 34.51 30.98 23.13
N LYS A 36 34.72 31.30 24.41
CA LYS A 36 33.70 31.57 25.43
C LYS A 36 33.07 32.94 25.17
N SER A 37 31.75 33.07 25.29
CA SER A 37 31.10 34.24 25.92
C SER A 37 29.64 33.92 26.31
N GLU A 38 29.20 34.61 27.36
CA GLU A 38 28.12 34.36 28.31
C GLU A 38 26.66 34.63 27.82
N PRO A 39 25.61 34.34 28.63
CA PRO A 39 24.24 34.10 28.17
C PRO A 39 23.25 35.29 28.33
N VAL A 40 21.96 35.04 28.04
CA VAL A 40 20.69 35.73 28.47
C VAL A 40 19.96 36.52 27.34
N PRO A 41 18.60 36.58 27.22
CA PRO A 41 17.53 35.56 27.32
C PRO A 41 16.36 35.71 26.27
N PHE A 42 15.41 34.76 26.30
CA PHE A 42 13.96 34.79 25.97
C PHE A 42 13.26 36.05 25.34
N PHE A 43 12.40 35.75 24.33
CA PHE A 43 11.01 36.25 24.03
C PHE A 43 10.71 36.86 22.62
N ARG A 44 9.75 36.19 21.93
CA ARG A 44 8.62 36.65 21.08
C ARG A 44 8.78 37.11 19.60
N LEU A 45 7.73 36.69 18.85
CA LEU A 45 6.98 37.33 17.72
C LEU A 45 7.18 36.65 16.34
N VAL A 46 6.25 35.88 15.76
CA VAL A 46 4.89 36.20 15.20
C VAL A 46 4.93 37.17 14.01
N LEU A 47 4.49 36.66 12.85
CA LEU A 47 4.04 37.30 11.59
C LEU A 47 4.88 38.44 10.99
N LEU A 48 5.25 38.30 9.71
CA LEU A 48 4.69 39.10 8.60
C LEU A 48 5.40 38.79 7.28
N CYS A 49 4.63 38.56 6.22
CA CYS A 49 4.88 39.16 4.90
C CYS A 49 3.61 39.01 4.05
N THR A 50 2.75 40.01 4.14
CA THR A 50 1.67 40.29 3.19
C THR A 50 2.18 41.42 2.29
N PHE A 51 1.99 41.30 0.97
CA PHE A 51 2.04 42.45 0.06
C PHE A 51 0.62 42.79 -0.40
N VAL A 52 0.32 44.08 -0.33
CA VAL A 52 -0.96 44.75 -0.62
C VAL A 52 -0.79 45.61 -1.88
N LEU A 53 -1.86 45.71 -2.67
CA LEU A 53 -2.32 46.89 -3.45
C LEU A 53 -3.78 46.59 -3.88
N PHE A 54 -4.84 47.05 -3.18
CA PHE A 54 -5.59 48.34 -3.30
C PHE A 54 -5.92 48.74 -4.76
N THR A 55 -7.13 49.17 -5.20
CA THR A 55 -8.30 49.84 -4.57
C THR A 55 -9.56 49.74 -5.48
N LEU A 56 -10.72 49.47 -4.87
CA LEU A 56 -12.03 50.17 -4.90
C LEU A 56 -12.60 50.81 -6.19
N SER A 57 -13.86 50.45 -6.54
CA SER A 57 -15.02 51.38 -6.53
C SER A 57 -16.35 50.60 -6.49
N GLY A 58 -17.25 50.96 -5.58
CA GLY A 58 -18.58 50.35 -5.43
C GLY A 58 -19.72 51.10 -6.14
N CYS A 59 -20.89 50.48 -6.16
CA CYS A 59 -22.19 51.15 -6.20
C CYS A 59 -23.29 50.23 -5.68
N ASP A 60 -24.11 50.79 -4.79
CA ASP A 60 -25.29 50.22 -4.16
C ASP A 60 -26.51 50.15 -5.11
N ARG A 61 -27.44 49.24 -4.76
CA ARG A 61 -28.93 49.36 -4.75
C ARG A 61 -29.74 48.28 -5.51
N ILE A 62 -30.54 47.60 -4.68
CA ILE A 62 -31.74 46.73 -4.82
C ILE A 62 -32.84 47.49 -5.62
N PRO A 63 -33.84 46.91 -6.38
CA PRO A 63 -34.84 45.94 -5.85
C PRO A 63 -35.62 44.96 -6.77
N PHE A 64 -36.25 43.98 -6.11
CA PHE A 64 -37.56 43.32 -6.37
C PHE A 64 -37.94 42.81 -7.77
N LEU A 65 -38.25 41.51 -7.86
CA LEU A 65 -39.56 41.04 -8.38
C LEU A 65 -39.86 39.59 -7.95
N ASN A 66 -40.93 39.47 -7.16
CA ASN A 66 -41.60 38.23 -6.80
C ASN A 66 -42.94 38.23 -7.55
N LYS A 67 -43.31 37.13 -8.24
CA LYS A 67 -44.71 36.74 -8.50
C LYS A 67 -44.82 35.33 -9.10
N ASN A 68 -45.36 34.43 -8.28
CA ASN A 68 -46.38 33.41 -8.56
C ASN A 68 -46.19 32.48 -9.78
N LEU A 69 -46.18 31.17 -9.50
CA LEU A 69 -47.21 30.26 -10.03
C LEU A 69 -47.39 29.03 -9.12
N GLN A 70 -48.66 28.63 -9.02
CA GLN A 70 -49.25 27.73 -8.02
C GLN A 70 -49.11 26.24 -8.37
N LYS A 71 -49.05 25.44 -7.30
CA LYS A 71 -49.77 24.17 -7.02
C LYS A 71 -50.09 23.23 -8.21
N SER A 72 -49.61 22.00 -8.11
CA SER A 72 -50.50 20.83 -8.00
C SER A 72 -49.74 19.60 -7.45
N ALA A 73 -50.31 18.97 -6.43
CA ALA A 73 -49.89 17.69 -5.88
C ALA A 73 -50.80 16.58 -6.44
N PRO A 74 -50.31 15.35 -6.71
CA PRO A 74 -51.18 14.21 -6.91
C PRO A 74 -51.19 13.26 -5.71
N LYS A 75 -52.40 13.17 -5.16
CA LYS A 75 -53.10 12.08 -4.47
C LYS A 75 -52.37 10.75 -4.26
N THR A 76 -52.32 10.35 -2.98
CA THR A 76 -52.17 9.00 -2.47
C THR A 76 -53.34 8.12 -2.92
N VAL A 77 -53.05 6.98 -3.54
CA VAL A 77 -54.01 5.88 -3.79
C VAL A 77 -53.44 4.64 -3.12
N THR A 78 -54.12 4.18 -2.07
CA THR A 78 -53.93 2.88 -1.43
C THR A 78 -54.51 1.80 -2.34
N ALA A 79 -53.66 0.86 -2.78
CA ALA A 79 -54.09 -0.38 -3.43
C ALA A 79 -53.68 -1.56 -2.53
N GLU A 80 -54.68 -2.29 -2.05
CA GLU A 80 -54.54 -3.59 -1.40
C GLU A 80 -54.15 -4.64 -2.44
N THR A 81 -53.11 -5.44 -2.16
CA THR A 81 -52.68 -6.56 -2.99
C THR A 81 -53.15 -7.86 -2.35
N PRO A 82 -53.86 -8.77 -3.06
CA PRO A 82 -54.14 -10.11 -2.55
C PRO A 82 -52.90 -11.00 -2.68
N THR A 83 -52.54 -11.67 -1.60
CA THR A 83 -51.49 -12.69 -1.52
C THR A 83 -52.04 -14.07 -1.87
N SER A 84 -51.50 -14.67 -2.92
CA SER A 84 -51.44 -16.13 -3.08
C SER A 84 -50.13 -16.48 -3.77
N PRO A 85 -49.31 -17.38 -3.19
CA PRO A 85 -47.99 -17.69 -3.72
C PRO A 85 -48.11 -18.57 -4.97
N VAL A 86 -47.52 -18.12 -6.07
CA VAL A 86 -47.25 -18.94 -7.25
C VAL A 86 -46.20 -20.00 -6.86
N PRO A 87 -46.37 -21.28 -7.16
CA PRO A 87 -45.35 -22.30 -6.90
C PRO A 87 -44.12 -22.02 -7.78
N VAL A 88 -43.01 -21.66 -7.13
CA VAL A 88 -41.71 -21.47 -7.79
C VAL A 88 -41.07 -22.84 -7.98
N THR A 89 -41.03 -23.32 -9.21
CA THR A 89 -40.21 -24.48 -9.58
C THR A 89 -38.74 -24.12 -9.32
N PRO A 90 -37.96 -24.90 -8.54
CA PRO A 90 -36.58 -24.56 -8.23
C PRO A 90 -35.75 -24.52 -9.51
N LEU A 91 -35.08 -23.38 -9.75
CA LEU A 91 -34.16 -23.22 -10.87
C LEU A 91 -32.89 -24.03 -10.56
N VAL A 92 -32.48 -24.89 -11.49
CA VAL A 92 -31.21 -25.60 -11.43
C VAL A 92 -30.13 -24.68 -12.01
N VAL A 93 -29.09 -24.38 -11.23
CA VAL A 93 -27.98 -23.48 -11.62
C VAL A 93 -26.62 -24.14 -11.36
N ASP A 94 -25.59 -23.71 -12.09
CA ASP A 94 -24.20 -24.07 -11.82
C ASP A 94 -23.55 -22.99 -10.94
N ARG A 95 -22.62 -23.39 -10.08
CA ARG A 95 -21.84 -22.51 -9.21
C ARG A 95 -20.37 -22.63 -9.53
N LEU A 96 -19.71 -21.48 -9.64
CA LEU A 96 -18.29 -21.37 -9.90
C LEU A 96 -17.64 -20.64 -8.74
N THR A 97 -16.76 -21.33 -8.04
CA THR A 97 -15.96 -20.79 -6.94
C THR A 97 -14.60 -20.39 -7.48
N LEU A 98 -14.26 -19.12 -7.35
CA LEU A 98 -12.98 -18.55 -7.78
C LEU A 98 -11.94 -18.69 -6.67
N LYS A 99 -10.65 -18.76 -7.03
CA LYS A 99 -9.52 -18.82 -6.09
C LYS A 99 -9.40 -17.59 -5.18
N ASN A 100 -10.10 -16.50 -5.52
CA ASN A 100 -10.21 -15.32 -4.67
C ASN A 100 -11.43 -15.39 -3.71
N GLY A 101 -12.09 -16.55 -3.61
CA GLY A 101 -13.29 -16.79 -2.81
C GLY A 101 -14.58 -16.22 -3.40
N GLY A 102 -14.56 -15.67 -4.62
CA GLY A 102 -15.77 -15.20 -5.30
C GLY A 102 -16.65 -16.38 -5.74
N ILE A 103 -17.96 -16.28 -5.54
CA ILE A 103 -18.92 -17.30 -5.97
C ILE A 103 -19.78 -16.70 -7.08
N VAL A 104 -19.88 -17.41 -8.20
CA VAL A 104 -20.68 -17.01 -9.35
C VAL A 104 -21.72 -18.10 -9.60
N GLU A 105 -23.00 -17.74 -9.59
CA GLU A 105 -24.11 -18.67 -9.86
C GLU A 105 -24.79 -18.31 -11.18
N GLY A 106 -24.92 -19.28 -12.07
CA GLY A 106 -25.46 -19.09 -13.41
C GLY A 106 -25.47 -20.39 -14.20
N LYS A 107 -25.85 -20.35 -15.46
CA LYS A 107 -25.82 -21.56 -16.31
C LYS A 107 -24.50 -21.62 -17.06
N LEU A 108 -23.72 -22.68 -16.89
CA LEU A 108 -22.52 -22.89 -17.70
C LEU A 108 -22.93 -23.12 -19.16
N VAL A 109 -22.44 -22.26 -20.06
CA VAL A 109 -22.83 -22.26 -21.49
C VAL A 109 -21.75 -22.91 -22.34
N GLU A 110 -20.48 -22.65 -22.03
CA GLU A 110 -19.34 -23.12 -22.81
C GLU A 110 -18.13 -23.43 -21.90
N GLU A 111 -17.42 -24.52 -22.20
CA GLU A 111 -16.16 -24.90 -21.54
C GLU A 111 -15.11 -25.21 -22.60
N TYR A 112 -14.02 -24.45 -22.60
CA TYR A 112 -12.89 -24.62 -23.51
C TYR A 112 -11.61 -24.99 -22.74
N ARG A 113 -10.54 -25.37 -23.46
CA ARG A 113 -9.19 -25.52 -22.90
C ARG A 113 -8.73 -24.19 -22.30
N GLY A 114 -8.93 -24.02 -21.00
CA GLY A 114 -8.46 -22.88 -20.21
C GLY A 114 -9.51 -21.82 -19.85
N LYS A 115 -10.76 -21.91 -20.32
CA LYS A 115 -11.82 -20.94 -19.99
C LYS A 115 -13.19 -21.60 -19.81
N ILE A 116 -14.06 -20.96 -19.03
CA ILE A 116 -15.47 -21.32 -18.82
C ILE A 116 -16.32 -20.07 -19.03
N ARG A 117 -17.48 -20.18 -19.69
CA ARG A 117 -18.45 -19.10 -19.81
C ARG A 117 -19.76 -19.47 -19.13
N MET A 118 -20.26 -18.54 -18.32
CA MET A 118 -21.52 -18.66 -17.60
C MET A 118 -22.51 -17.62 -18.08
N GLN A 119 -23.73 -18.06 -18.38
CA GLN A 119 -24.89 -17.22 -18.60
C GLN A 119 -25.45 -16.80 -17.24
N LEU A 120 -25.28 -15.52 -16.93
CA LEU A 120 -25.94 -14.82 -15.84
C LEU A 120 -27.22 -14.15 -16.36
N LYS A 121 -28.02 -13.57 -15.45
CA LYS A 121 -29.26 -12.87 -15.79
C LYS A 121 -29.01 -11.66 -16.71
N ASP A 122 -27.87 -10.99 -16.56
CA ASP A 122 -27.50 -9.77 -17.30
C ASP A 122 -26.51 -10.01 -18.46
N GLY A 123 -26.17 -11.26 -18.77
CA GLY A 123 -25.29 -11.58 -19.91
C GLY A 123 -24.40 -12.79 -19.68
N ILE A 124 -23.53 -13.07 -20.66
CA ILE A 124 -22.55 -14.17 -20.60
C ILE A 124 -21.21 -13.63 -20.10
N VAL A 125 -20.72 -14.17 -18.99
CA VAL A 125 -19.43 -13.82 -18.38
C VAL A 125 -18.45 -14.98 -18.55
N GLY A 126 -17.20 -14.67 -18.92
CA GLY A 126 -16.13 -15.65 -19.07
C GLY A 126 -15.16 -15.62 -17.91
N PHE A 127 -14.75 -16.80 -17.43
CA PHE A 127 -13.78 -17.02 -16.37
C PHE A 127 -12.61 -17.86 -16.90
N SER A 128 -11.38 -17.54 -16.52
CA SER A 128 -10.23 -18.41 -16.81
C SER A 128 -10.24 -19.60 -15.85
N LYS A 129 -9.93 -20.81 -16.33
CA LYS A 129 -9.75 -21.98 -15.46
C LYS A 129 -8.64 -21.79 -14.42
N SER A 130 -7.68 -20.90 -14.68
CA SER A 130 -6.64 -20.55 -13.71
C SER A 130 -7.18 -19.79 -12.49
N GLU A 131 -8.31 -19.11 -12.65
CA GLU A 131 -8.99 -18.30 -11.63
C GLU A 131 -10.04 -19.10 -10.86
N ILE A 132 -10.41 -20.28 -11.37
CA ILE A 132 -11.42 -21.15 -10.80
C ILE A 132 -10.76 -22.08 -9.79
N GLN A 133 -11.31 -22.08 -8.58
CA GLN A 133 -10.97 -23.03 -7.53
C GLN A 133 -11.83 -24.29 -7.65
N ASP A 134 -13.14 -24.14 -7.86
CA ASP A 134 -14.08 -25.25 -7.93
C ASP A 134 -15.32 -24.93 -8.79
N ILE A 135 -15.99 -25.98 -9.29
CA ILE A 135 -17.20 -25.89 -10.12
C ILE A 135 -18.21 -26.94 -9.65
N GLU A 136 -19.31 -26.49 -9.06
CA GLU A 136 -20.43 -27.33 -8.66
C GLU A 136 -21.55 -27.21 -9.72
N ARG A 137 -22.02 -28.34 -10.26
CA ARG A 137 -23.04 -28.35 -11.33
C ARG A 137 -24.40 -28.78 -10.80
N ASN A 138 -25.46 -28.23 -11.41
CA ASN A 138 -26.85 -28.62 -11.14
C ASN A 138 -27.31 -28.48 -9.68
N ILE A 139 -27.00 -27.36 -9.04
CA ILE A 139 -27.44 -27.08 -7.67
C ILE A 139 -28.90 -26.62 -7.67
N LEU A 140 -29.68 -27.14 -6.73
CA LEU A 140 -31.05 -26.68 -6.44
C LEU A 140 -30.98 -25.35 -5.69
N GLN A 141 -31.53 -24.29 -6.27
CA GLN A 141 -31.54 -22.97 -5.65
C GLN A 141 -32.46 -22.94 -4.42
N GLY A 142 -31.87 -22.94 -3.22
CA GLY A 142 -32.59 -22.84 -1.94
C GLY A 142 -31.77 -22.02 -0.94
N ASN A 143 -32.34 -20.91 -0.47
CA ASN A 143 -31.79 -19.91 0.46
C ASN A 143 -30.77 -18.92 -0.11
N VAL A 144 -31.19 -18.01 -1.01
CA VAL A 144 -30.49 -16.74 -1.22
C VAL A 144 -31.46 -15.63 -1.64
N VAL A 145 -31.48 -14.52 -0.89
CA VAL A 145 -32.04 -13.25 -1.35
C VAL A 145 -31.17 -12.76 -2.51
N ALA A 146 -31.63 -12.99 -3.74
CA ALA A 146 -30.90 -12.59 -4.94
C ALA A 146 -30.98 -11.07 -5.15
N GLU A 147 -29.84 -10.38 -5.06
CA GLU A 147 -29.69 -9.04 -5.64
C GLU A 147 -29.75 -9.10 -7.17
N LYS A 148 -30.15 -7.99 -7.79
CA LYS A 148 -30.57 -7.88 -9.20
C LYS A 148 -29.55 -8.35 -10.24
N SER A 149 -28.27 -8.55 -9.90
CA SER A 149 -27.18 -8.86 -10.82
C SER A 149 -26.83 -10.35 -10.96
N GLY A 150 -27.44 -11.25 -10.17
CA GLY A 150 -27.08 -12.67 -10.17
C GLY A 150 -25.65 -12.97 -9.68
N ILE A 151 -24.96 -11.96 -9.15
CA ILE A 151 -23.69 -12.08 -8.45
C ILE A 151 -24.02 -12.05 -6.96
N TYR A 152 -23.89 -13.18 -6.30
CA TYR A 152 -24.01 -13.24 -4.85
C TYR A 152 -22.63 -12.99 -4.24
N LEU A 153 -22.49 -11.85 -3.58
CA LEU A 153 -21.44 -11.68 -2.59
C LEU A 153 -22.03 -12.17 -1.27
N PRO A 154 -21.46 -13.18 -0.59
CA PRO A 154 -21.90 -13.50 0.77
C PRO A 154 -21.82 -12.22 1.60
N ASN A 155 -22.99 -11.75 2.02
CA ASN A 155 -23.10 -10.63 2.91
C ASN A 155 -22.50 -11.08 4.24
N ARG A 156 -21.45 -10.38 4.69
CA ARG A 156 -20.51 -10.80 5.74
C ARG A 156 -19.80 -12.12 5.38
N GLU A 157 -18.53 -12.03 5.01
CA GLU A 157 -17.61 -12.98 5.64
C GLU A 157 -17.85 -12.79 7.15
N LYS A 158 -18.52 -13.76 7.79
CA LYS A 158 -18.53 -13.89 9.26
C LYS A 158 -17.10 -14.23 9.67
N GLU A 159 -16.18 -13.30 9.47
CA GLU A 159 -14.82 -13.44 9.93
C GLU A 159 -14.78 -13.00 11.39
N ALA A 160 -14.58 -13.98 12.26
CA ALA A 160 -14.01 -13.93 13.60
C ALA A 160 -14.59 -12.97 14.67
N ASP A 161 -15.45 -12.00 14.36
CA ASP A 161 -16.03 -11.10 15.36
C ASP A 161 -16.95 -11.85 16.34
N ASP A 162 -17.67 -12.87 15.86
CA ASP A 162 -18.65 -13.62 16.67
C ASP A 162 -18.05 -14.84 17.41
N ASP A 163 -16.76 -15.15 17.22
CA ASP A 163 -16.20 -16.49 17.45
C ASP A 163 -14.87 -16.48 18.23
N TRP A 164 -14.61 -15.40 18.99
CA TRP A 164 -13.43 -15.30 19.85
C TRP A 164 -13.54 -16.31 21.00
N PRO A 165 -12.64 -17.32 21.13
CA PRO A 165 -12.76 -18.34 22.15
C PRO A 165 -12.79 -17.73 23.55
N THR A 166 -13.70 -18.22 24.39
CA THR A 166 -13.89 -17.70 25.75
C THR A 166 -12.60 -17.80 26.54
N GLY A 167 -12.14 -16.67 27.11
CA GLY A 167 -10.92 -16.61 27.91
C GLY A 167 -9.61 -16.63 27.14
N ALA A 168 -9.63 -16.66 25.79
CA ALA A 168 -8.44 -16.50 24.97
C ALA A 168 -8.01 -15.03 24.92
N GLU A 169 -6.71 -14.78 25.08
CA GLU A 169 -6.11 -13.44 24.90
C GLU A 169 -5.65 -13.24 23.46
N GLN A 170 -5.13 -14.31 22.84
CA GLN A 170 -4.76 -14.39 21.44
C GLN A 170 -5.40 -15.61 20.78
N VAL A 171 -5.60 -15.53 19.47
CA VAL A 171 -6.08 -16.65 18.64
C VAL A 171 -5.13 -16.84 17.46
N LEU A 172 -4.68 -18.07 17.26
CA LEU A 172 -3.90 -18.48 16.10
C LEU A 172 -4.78 -19.36 15.21
N VAL A 173 -4.82 -19.09 13.92
CA VAL A 173 -5.48 -19.95 12.95
C VAL A 173 -4.41 -20.71 12.19
N LEU A 174 -4.47 -22.03 12.24
CA LEU A 174 -3.54 -22.90 11.54
C LEU A 174 -3.98 -23.11 10.09
N LYS A 175 -3.05 -23.49 9.21
CA LYS A 175 -3.31 -23.75 7.78
C LYS A 175 -4.33 -24.87 7.50
N ASN A 176 -4.60 -25.73 8.49
CA ASN A 176 -5.65 -26.75 8.42
C ASN A 176 -7.04 -26.21 8.84
N GLY A 177 -7.16 -24.93 9.16
CA GLY A 177 -8.39 -24.26 9.63
C GLY A 177 -8.62 -24.34 11.14
N GLU A 178 -7.76 -25.03 11.90
CA GLU A 178 -7.87 -25.15 13.35
C GLU A 178 -7.58 -23.82 14.05
N LYS A 179 -8.40 -23.47 15.05
CA LYS A 179 -8.23 -22.26 15.87
C LYS A 179 -7.65 -22.64 17.24
N ILE A 180 -6.49 -22.08 17.58
CA ILE A 180 -5.87 -22.22 18.89
C ILE A 180 -6.02 -20.91 19.66
N GLY A 181 -6.89 -20.91 20.67
CA GLY A 181 -7.06 -19.78 21.59
C GLY A 181 -6.23 -19.96 22.85
N GLY A 182 -5.47 -18.94 23.27
CA GLY A 182 -4.65 -18.99 24.47
C GLY A 182 -3.89 -17.71 24.77
N HIS A 183 -2.86 -17.81 25.61
CA HIS A 183 -1.89 -16.76 25.89
C HIS A 183 -0.54 -17.13 25.28
N ILE A 184 -0.02 -16.30 24.38
CA ILE A 184 1.32 -16.54 23.80
C ILE A 184 2.39 -16.24 24.85
N VAL A 185 3.16 -17.26 25.22
CA VAL A 185 4.15 -17.18 26.31
C VAL A 185 5.49 -16.63 25.78
N LYS A 186 5.98 -17.17 24.68
CA LYS A 186 7.23 -16.76 24.02
C LYS A 186 7.31 -17.32 22.60
N LYS A 187 8.20 -16.75 21.81
CA LYS A 187 8.68 -17.29 20.53
C LYS A 187 10.14 -17.71 20.68
N GLU A 188 10.47 -18.93 20.24
CA GLU A 188 11.84 -19.46 20.21
C GLU A 188 12.16 -19.95 18.80
N GLY A 189 13.05 -19.25 18.10
CA GLY A 189 13.32 -19.50 16.68
C GLY A 189 12.03 -19.41 15.86
N ASP A 190 11.70 -20.51 15.19
CA ASP A 190 10.50 -20.66 14.36
C ASP A 190 9.33 -21.34 15.09
N SER A 191 9.37 -21.40 16.43
CA SER A 191 8.30 -21.98 17.25
C SER A 191 7.68 -20.95 18.19
N ILE A 192 6.37 -21.06 18.41
CA ILE A 192 5.61 -20.26 19.39
C ILE A 192 5.06 -21.20 20.47
N GLU A 193 5.25 -20.82 21.73
CA GLU A 193 4.59 -21.46 22.86
C GLU A 193 3.30 -20.73 23.24
N VAL A 194 2.18 -21.47 23.23
CA VAL A 194 0.85 -20.95 23.59
C VAL A 194 0.34 -21.69 24.82
N ARG A 195 0.00 -20.96 25.88
CA ARG A 195 -0.66 -21.50 27.06
C ARG A 195 -2.17 -21.40 26.90
N GLN A 196 -2.85 -22.53 26.79
CA GLN A 196 -4.30 -22.63 26.70
C GLN A 196 -4.88 -23.06 28.05
N LYS A 197 -5.93 -22.37 28.51
CA LYS A 197 -6.70 -22.78 29.69
C LYS A 197 -7.74 -23.82 29.28
N LEU A 198 -7.91 -24.85 30.10
CA LEU A 198 -8.88 -25.92 29.86
C LEU A 198 -10.19 -25.64 30.62
N GLU A 199 -11.33 -26.08 30.07
CA GLU A 199 -12.65 -25.87 30.68
C GLU A 199 -12.77 -26.55 32.06
N GLU A 200 -12.16 -27.71 32.23
CA GLU A 200 -12.17 -28.49 33.49
C GLU A 200 -11.19 -27.93 34.56
N GLY A 201 -10.48 -26.83 34.25
CA GLY A 201 -9.44 -26.25 35.08
C GLY A 201 -8.02 -26.71 34.70
N GLY A 202 -7.02 -25.87 35.00
CA GLY A 202 -5.62 -26.09 34.59
C GLY A 202 -5.27 -25.44 33.24
N SER A 203 -4.05 -25.71 32.76
CA SER A 203 -3.57 -25.18 31.47
C SER A 203 -2.62 -26.15 30.77
N VAL A 204 -2.72 -26.22 29.44
CA VAL A 204 -1.75 -26.91 28.57
C VAL A 204 -0.86 -25.88 27.88
N VAL A 205 0.41 -26.22 27.66
CA VAL A 205 1.32 -25.45 26.81
C VAL A 205 1.51 -26.21 25.50
N LEU A 206 1.20 -25.55 24.40
CA LEU A 206 1.34 -26.06 23.05
C LEU A 206 2.52 -25.35 22.38
N THR A 207 3.44 -26.12 21.81
CA THR A 207 4.49 -25.58 20.93
C THR A 207 4.04 -25.74 19.49
N LEU A 208 3.97 -24.64 18.76
CA LEU A 208 3.49 -24.58 17.39
C LEU A 208 4.59 -24.03 16.49
N ASP A 209 4.87 -24.72 15.38
CA ASP A 209 5.74 -24.20 14.34
C ASP A 209 5.07 -23.02 13.63
N MET A 210 5.83 -21.95 13.41
CA MET A 210 5.37 -20.72 12.75
C MET A 210 4.82 -20.98 11.36
N ASP A 211 5.40 -21.93 10.64
CA ASP A 211 4.98 -22.31 9.29
C ASP A 211 3.60 -22.98 9.24
N ARG A 212 3.11 -23.54 10.35
CA ARG A 212 1.77 -24.13 10.48
C ARG A 212 0.70 -23.08 10.72
N ILE A 213 1.07 -21.91 11.24
CA ILE A 213 0.15 -20.81 11.51
C ILE A 213 -0.14 -20.08 10.19
N GLU A 214 -1.42 -19.86 9.89
CA GLU A 214 -1.89 -19.06 8.76
C GLU A 214 -2.17 -17.61 9.19
N LYS A 215 -2.95 -17.41 10.27
CA LYS A 215 -3.31 -16.08 10.77
C LYS A 215 -3.03 -15.91 12.26
N PHE A 216 -2.65 -14.70 12.62
CA PHE A 216 -2.45 -14.19 13.96
C PHE A 216 -3.55 -13.18 14.31
N PHE A 217 -4.33 -13.49 15.34
CA PHE A 217 -5.21 -12.54 16.00
C PHE A 217 -4.65 -12.27 17.39
N LEU A 218 -3.73 -11.30 17.45
CA LEU A 218 -3.00 -10.95 18.66
C LEU A 218 -3.84 -10.17 19.68
N TRP A 219 -4.92 -9.54 19.23
CA TRP A 219 -5.86 -8.82 20.07
C TRP A 219 -7.26 -8.95 19.51
N LYS A 220 -8.25 -8.70 20.38
CA LYS A 220 -9.65 -8.66 19.97
C LYS A 220 -9.87 -7.57 18.91
N PRO A 221 -10.81 -7.79 17.97
CA PRO A 221 -11.21 -6.78 17.00
C PRO A 221 -11.62 -5.45 17.65
N ALA A 222 -11.43 -4.36 16.93
CA ALA A 222 -11.79 -3.03 17.42
C ALA A 222 -13.32 -2.88 17.46
N SER A 223 -13.90 -2.82 18.66
CA SER A 223 -15.36 -2.80 18.84
C SER A 223 -16.00 -1.41 18.79
N GLU A 224 -15.25 -0.35 19.11
CA GLU A 224 -15.77 1.02 19.18
C GLU A 224 -15.12 1.93 18.15
N ILE A 225 -15.93 2.49 17.25
CA ILE A 225 -15.46 3.45 16.23
C ILE A 225 -14.86 4.68 16.92
N ARG A 226 -13.61 5.02 16.57
CA ARG A 226 -12.93 6.21 17.09
C ARG A 226 -13.66 7.50 16.71
N GLU A 227 -13.72 8.43 17.66
CA GLU A 227 -14.40 9.72 17.48
C GLU A 227 -13.85 10.52 16.29
N SER A 228 -12.55 10.45 16.07
CA SER A 228 -11.86 11.11 14.96
C SER A 228 -12.32 10.63 13.57
N LEU A 229 -12.83 9.39 13.46
CA LEU A 229 -13.44 8.87 12.23
C LEU A 229 -14.91 9.25 12.11
N LYS A 230 -15.66 9.29 13.23
CA LYS A 230 -17.05 9.76 13.24
C LYS A 230 -17.14 11.22 12.79
N VAL A 231 -16.32 12.09 13.35
CA VAL A 231 -16.24 13.51 12.96
C VAL A 231 -15.89 13.66 11.47
N PHE A 232 -15.03 12.80 10.94
CA PHE A 232 -14.73 12.81 9.50
C PHE A 232 -15.92 12.37 8.65
N GLN A 233 -16.66 11.33 9.07
CA GLN A 233 -17.87 10.90 8.39
C GLN A 233 -18.97 11.98 8.41
N GLU A 234 -19.12 12.70 9.51
CA GLU A 234 -20.11 13.79 9.63
C GLU A 234 -19.86 14.91 8.62
N SER A 235 -18.60 15.25 8.36
CA SER A 235 -18.23 16.21 7.30
C SER A 235 -18.25 15.60 5.90
N HIS A 236 -18.23 14.27 5.78
CA HIS A 236 -18.22 13.54 4.51
C HIS A 236 -19.27 12.41 4.50
N PRO A 237 -20.58 12.73 4.43
CA PRO A 237 -21.66 11.76 4.60
C PRO A 237 -21.74 10.68 3.51
N GLY A 238 -20.94 10.81 2.44
CA GLY A 238 -20.82 9.79 1.39
C GLY A 238 -19.94 8.58 1.77
N PHE A 239 -19.31 8.59 2.94
CA PHE A 239 -18.45 7.51 3.40
C PHE A 239 -19.18 6.50 4.28
N GLU A 240 -18.87 5.22 4.10
CA GLU A 240 -19.46 4.10 4.83
C GLU A 240 -18.42 3.42 5.74
N PHE A 241 -18.85 3.06 6.95
CA PHE A 241 -18.03 2.32 7.90
C PHE A 241 -17.94 0.84 7.53
N ARG A 242 -16.72 0.32 7.64
CA ARG A 242 -16.35 -1.09 7.45
C ARG A 242 -15.35 -1.48 8.55
N HIS A 243 -15.31 -2.76 8.88
CA HIS A 243 -14.42 -3.30 9.92
C HIS A 243 -13.73 -4.56 9.39
N LYS A 244 -12.47 -4.75 9.77
CA LYS A 244 -11.68 -5.95 9.49
C LYS A 244 -10.62 -6.13 10.58
N GLY A 245 -10.91 -6.97 11.59
CA GLY A 245 -10.00 -7.17 12.73
C GLY A 245 -9.75 -5.88 13.51
N LEU A 246 -8.50 -5.43 13.57
CA LEU A 246 -8.15 -4.15 14.19
C LEU A 246 -8.42 -2.92 13.32
N TYR A 247 -8.70 -3.11 12.03
CA TYR A 247 -8.93 -2.01 11.11
C TYR A 247 -10.35 -1.45 11.22
N GLN A 248 -10.42 -0.13 11.42
CA GLN A 248 -11.63 0.67 11.29
C GLN A 248 -11.53 1.49 10.00
N ILE A 249 -12.46 1.22 9.09
CA ILE A 249 -12.30 1.65 7.70
C ILE A 249 -13.49 2.52 7.34
N LEU A 250 -13.19 3.70 6.81
CA LEU A 250 -14.18 4.63 6.29
C LEU A 250 -13.94 4.78 4.79
N ALA A 251 -14.90 4.38 3.95
CA ALA A 251 -14.70 4.31 2.51
C ALA A 251 -15.78 5.06 1.73
N SER A 252 -15.38 5.91 0.76
CA SER A 252 -16.28 6.41 -0.30
C SER A 252 -16.24 5.54 -1.55
N GLU A 253 -15.28 4.60 -1.64
CA GLU A 253 -15.24 3.58 -2.70
C GLU A 253 -16.50 2.71 -2.64
N LYS A 254 -17.20 2.64 -3.77
CA LYS A 254 -18.49 1.93 -3.91
C LYS A 254 -18.37 0.65 -4.70
N ASP A 255 -17.31 0.46 -5.49
CA ASP A 255 -17.04 -0.79 -6.19
C ASP A 255 -16.68 -1.88 -5.17
N PRO A 256 -17.54 -2.92 -4.99
CA PRO A 256 -17.28 -3.97 -4.01
C PRO A 256 -16.02 -4.78 -4.32
N VAL A 257 -15.62 -4.87 -5.59
CA VAL A 257 -14.40 -5.59 -6.01
C VAL A 257 -13.16 -4.83 -5.55
N GLU A 258 -13.15 -3.51 -5.72
CA GLU A 258 -12.04 -2.68 -5.26
C GLU A 258 -12.00 -2.63 -3.74
N LEU A 259 -13.14 -2.44 -3.07
CA LEU A 259 -13.17 -2.46 -1.61
C LEU A 259 -12.65 -3.80 -1.06
N LYS A 260 -13.05 -4.94 -1.63
CA LYS A 260 -12.53 -6.27 -1.24
C LYS A 260 -11.02 -6.38 -1.44
N LEU A 261 -10.47 -5.78 -2.50
CA LEU A 261 -9.02 -5.74 -2.73
C LEU A 261 -8.31 -5.02 -1.58
N TYR A 262 -8.75 -3.82 -1.19
CA TYR A 262 -8.16 -3.08 -0.06
C TYR A 262 -8.24 -3.88 1.25
N LEU A 263 -9.43 -4.39 1.58
CA LEU A 263 -9.64 -5.16 2.82
C LEU A 263 -8.74 -6.41 2.88
N LYS A 264 -8.63 -7.14 1.77
CA LYS A 264 -7.77 -8.33 1.69
C LYS A 264 -6.29 -7.96 1.74
N SER A 265 -5.87 -6.91 1.05
CA SER A 265 -4.48 -6.45 1.05
C SER A 265 -4.04 -5.98 2.43
N LEU A 266 -4.90 -5.26 3.17
CA LEU A 266 -4.64 -4.86 4.56
C LEU A 266 -4.53 -6.08 5.50
N ASP A 267 -5.45 -7.03 5.42
CA ASP A 267 -5.40 -8.26 6.24
C ASP A 267 -4.12 -9.07 5.93
N LEU A 268 -3.86 -9.37 4.66
CA LEU A 268 -2.67 -10.13 4.26
C LEU A 268 -1.38 -9.43 4.70
N PHE A 269 -1.29 -8.12 4.50
CA PHE A 269 -0.14 -7.34 4.93
C PHE A 269 0.04 -7.38 6.45
N TYR A 270 -1.05 -7.22 7.22
CA TYR A 270 -1.00 -7.35 8.68
C TYR A 270 -0.46 -8.71 9.12
N GLN A 271 -0.95 -9.81 8.51
CA GLN A 271 -0.49 -11.16 8.85
C GLN A 271 1.00 -11.36 8.54
N ASP A 272 1.45 -10.88 7.38
CA ASP A 272 2.85 -10.95 6.96
C ASP A 272 3.76 -10.08 7.84
N PHE A 273 3.30 -8.88 8.21
CA PHE A 273 3.98 -7.98 9.13
C PHE A 273 4.16 -8.61 10.51
N VAL A 274 3.08 -9.14 11.10
CA VAL A 274 3.14 -9.78 12.42
C VAL A 274 4.11 -10.94 12.41
N ARG A 275 4.13 -11.75 11.34
CA ARG A 275 5.07 -12.86 11.19
C ARG A 275 6.52 -12.39 11.20
N ASN A 276 6.84 -11.34 10.43
CA ASN A 276 8.21 -10.86 10.26
C ASN A 276 8.74 -10.07 11.47
N PHE A 277 7.87 -9.32 12.13
CA PHE A 277 8.24 -8.43 13.23
C PHE A 277 7.74 -8.90 14.59
N PHE A 278 7.34 -10.16 14.73
CA PHE A 278 6.79 -10.72 15.96
C PHE A 278 7.65 -10.40 17.20
N ASP A 279 8.97 -10.59 17.08
CA ASP A 279 9.94 -10.39 18.18
C ASP A 279 10.09 -8.92 18.62
N LEU A 280 9.46 -8.00 17.89
CA LEU A 280 9.45 -6.57 18.15
C LEU A 280 8.08 -6.08 18.68
N ILE A 281 7.04 -6.90 18.67
CA ILE A 281 5.69 -6.53 19.10
C ILE A 281 5.55 -6.75 20.61
N ASP A 282 5.09 -5.71 21.33
CA ASP A 282 4.77 -5.82 22.76
C ASP A 282 3.32 -6.31 22.92
N LEU A 283 3.15 -7.63 23.07
CA LEU A 283 1.83 -8.26 23.23
C LEU A 283 1.07 -7.81 24.48
N THR A 284 1.77 -7.24 25.47
CA THR A 284 1.14 -6.78 26.72
C THR A 284 0.38 -5.47 26.56
N LYS A 285 0.60 -4.75 25.46
CA LYS A 285 -0.05 -3.47 25.16
C LYS A 285 -0.99 -3.66 23.98
N GLN A 286 -2.29 -3.53 24.25
CA GLN A 286 -3.26 -3.49 23.17
C GLN A 286 -3.07 -2.20 22.36
N PRO A 287 -2.90 -2.28 21.03
CA PRO A 287 -2.80 -1.11 20.18
C PRO A 287 -4.15 -0.39 20.11
N GLU A 288 -4.10 0.90 19.76
CA GLU A 288 -5.29 1.61 19.29
C GLU A 288 -5.84 0.97 18.00
N ALA A 289 -7.09 1.26 17.67
CA ALA A 289 -7.66 0.82 16.39
C ALA A 289 -6.86 1.39 15.20
N LEU A 290 -6.76 0.59 14.14
CA LEU A 290 -6.04 0.94 12.92
C LEU A 290 -7.00 1.70 11.98
N ASP A 291 -7.00 3.03 12.05
CA ASP A 291 -7.91 3.85 11.24
C ASP A 291 -7.45 3.94 9.78
N VAL A 292 -8.36 3.68 8.85
CA VAL A 292 -8.12 3.77 7.40
C VAL A 292 -9.22 4.56 6.71
N ILE A 293 -8.85 5.47 5.81
CA ILE A 293 -9.77 6.20 4.94
C ILE A 293 -9.48 5.81 3.49
N ILE A 294 -10.50 5.36 2.75
CA ILE A 294 -10.38 4.93 1.35
C ILE A 294 -11.29 5.79 0.48
N PHE A 295 -10.70 6.66 -0.32
CA PHE A 295 -11.39 7.46 -1.31
C PHE A 295 -11.67 6.65 -2.58
N GLY A 296 -12.88 6.73 -3.10
CA GLY A 296 -13.28 6.10 -4.36
C GLY A 296 -12.61 6.73 -5.57
N THR A 297 -12.17 7.99 -5.46
CA THR A 297 -11.50 8.68 -6.57
C THR A 297 -10.30 9.52 -6.15
N ARG A 298 -9.36 9.68 -7.07
CA ARG A 298 -8.24 10.62 -6.96
C ARG A 298 -8.69 12.05 -6.69
N LYS A 299 -9.80 12.46 -7.33
CA LYS A 299 -10.33 13.82 -7.20
C LYS A 299 -10.76 14.11 -5.75
N GLU A 300 -11.53 13.20 -5.15
CA GLU A 300 -11.98 13.37 -3.76
C GLU A 300 -10.79 13.44 -2.79
N PHE A 301 -9.74 12.67 -3.06
CA PHE A 301 -8.50 12.72 -2.29
C PHE A 301 -7.75 14.05 -2.46
N ASP A 302 -7.62 14.56 -3.69
CA ASP A 302 -6.99 15.86 -3.97
C ASP A 302 -7.79 17.02 -3.35
N ASP A 303 -9.14 16.94 -3.39
CA ASP A 303 -10.04 17.91 -2.77
C ASP A 303 -9.80 17.93 -1.24
N MET A 304 -9.74 16.76 -0.59
CA MET A 304 -9.46 16.66 0.84
C MET A 304 -8.07 17.21 1.22
N LEU A 305 -7.03 16.90 0.44
CA LEU A 305 -5.69 17.47 0.68
C LEU A 305 -5.72 18.99 0.63
N THR A 306 -6.46 19.55 -0.30
CA THR A 306 -6.64 21.00 -0.45
C THR A 306 -7.39 21.59 0.76
N GLU A 307 -8.47 20.95 1.20
CA GLU A 307 -9.25 21.37 2.37
C GLU A 307 -8.43 21.35 3.66
N LEU A 308 -7.58 20.34 3.84
CA LEU A 308 -6.70 20.22 5.00
C LEU A 308 -5.41 21.05 4.89
N ASN A 309 -5.23 21.79 3.80
CA ASN A 309 -4.04 22.59 3.51
C ASN A 309 -2.74 21.73 3.52
N ILE A 310 -2.87 20.44 3.17
CA ILE A 310 -1.76 19.48 3.10
C ILE A 310 -1.12 19.59 1.72
N HIS A 311 0.11 20.09 1.68
CA HIS A 311 0.86 20.26 0.45
C HIS A 311 1.84 19.09 0.27
N ILE A 312 1.43 18.06 -0.45
CA ILE A 312 2.31 16.95 -0.79
C ILE A 312 3.02 17.27 -2.11
N ARG A 313 4.36 17.34 -2.08
CA ARG A 313 5.18 17.61 -3.28
C ARG A 313 5.21 16.43 -4.25
N SER A 314 5.10 15.21 -3.72
CA SER A 314 4.92 13.99 -4.51
C SER A 314 3.45 13.81 -4.89
N ASN A 315 3.19 12.90 -5.83
CA ASN A 315 1.85 12.51 -6.23
C ASN A 315 1.47 11.20 -5.54
N PRO A 316 1.28 11.15 -4.20
CA PRO A 316 1.11 9.89 -3.49
C PRO A 316 -0.22 9.26 -3.87
N ILE A 317 -0.28 7.92 -3.88
CA ILE A 317 -1.55 7.16 -3.97
C ILE A 317 -2.22 7.04 -2.58
N GLY A 318 -1.43 7.29 -1.53
CA GLY A 318 -1.86 7.34 -0.14
C GLY A 318 -0.71 7.78 0.76
N PHE A 319 -1.02 8.04 2.03
CA PHE A 319 -0.06 8.41 3.05
C PHE A 319 -0.54 7.98 4.43
N TYR A 320 0.41 7.80 5.36
CA TYR A 320 0.11 7.70 6.77
C TYR A 320 0.34 9.02 7.50
N GLU A 321 -0.70 9.57 8.13
CA GLU A 321 -0.60 10.76 8.95
C GLU A 321 -0.30 10.40 10.41
N PHE A 322 0.97 10.51 10.81
CA PHE A 322 1.42 10.09 12.14
C PHE A 322 0.68 10.75 13.31
N LYS A 323 0.37 12.05 13.21
CA LYS A 323 -0.33 12.78 14.29
C LYS A 323 -1.78 12.35 14.44
N ALA A 324 -2.49 12.20 13.32
CA ALA A 324 -3.87 11.75 13.32
C ALA A 324 -4.00 10.23 13.53
N LYS A 325 -2.91 9.48 13.31
CA LYS A 325 -2.84 8.01 13.30
C LYS A 325 -3.78 7.41 12.25
N LYS A 326 -3.89 8.07 11.10
CA LYS A 326 -4.81 7.70 10.01
C LYS A 326 -4.02 7.31 8.77
N LEU A 327 -4.38 6.16 8.22
CA LEU A 327 -3.90 5.70 6.94
C LEU A 327 -4.90 6.12 5.85
N VAL A 328 -4.44 6.78 4.80
CA VAL A 328 -5.32 7.38 3.79
C VAL A 328 -4.92 6.92 2.40
N PHE A 329 -5.89 6.46 1.61
CA PHE A 329 -5.69 5.99 0.23
C PHE A 329 -6.77 6.51 -0.71
N TYR A 330 -6.50 6.50 -2.01
CA TYR A 330 -7.55 6.50 -3.02
C TYR A 330 -7.40 5.35 -4.01
N ASN A 331 -8.47 5.08 -4.76
CA ASN A 331 -8.47 4.06 -5.82
C ASN A 331 -7.49 4.42 -6.96
N ALA A 332 -6.35 3.72 -7.03
CA ALA A 332 -5.32 3.94 -8.04
C ALA A 332 -5.81 3.77 -9.49
N LYS A 333 -6.93 3.07 -9.73
CA LYS A 333 -7.53 3.01 -11.08
C LYS A 333 -7.98 4.37 -11.60
N THR A 334 -8.24 5.30 -10.69
CA THR A 334 -8.66 6.66 -11.01
C THR A 334 -7.50 7.62 -11.23
N ASP A 335 -6.25 7.12 -11.19
CA ASP A 335 -5.07 7.89 -11.60
C ASP A 335 -5.19 8.35 -13.06
N ARG A 336 -4.67 9.54 -13.34
CA ARG A 336 -4.79 10.17 -14.67
C ARG A 336 -4.16 9.32 -15.76
N ASP A 337 -2.98 8.73 -15.52
CA ASP A 337 -2.27 7.89 -16.49
C ASP A 337 -2.99 6.55 -16.71
N ILE A 338 -3.53 5.94 -15.65
CA ILE A 338 -4.32 4.70 -15.74
C ILE A 338 -5.62 4.94 -16.50
N MET A 339 -6.38 5.98 -16.14
CA MET A 339 -7.63 6.35 -16.81
C MET A 339 -7.40 6.71 -18.28
N ALA A 340 -6.32 7.43 -18.60
CA ALA A 340 -5.96 7.74 -19.98
C ALA A 340 -5.66 6.47 -20.78
N ALA A 341 -4.88 5.53 -20.21
CA ALA A 341 -4.56 4.26 -20.85
C ALA A 341 -5.81 3.37 -21.05
N LEU A 342 -6.69 3.30 -20.06
CA LEU A 342 -7.97 2.58 -20.17
C LEU A 342 -8.87 3.19 -21.25
N SER A 343 -8.99 4.52 -21.27
CA SER A 343 -9.78 5.23 -22.28
C SER A 343 -9.23 5.01 -23.70
N GLN A 344 -7.91 5.05 -23.88
CA GLN A 344 -7.27 4.77 -25.16
C GLN A 344 -7.54 3.34 -25.62
N ASN A 345 -7.41 2.36 -24.71
CA ASN A 345 -7.68 0.96 -25.03
C ASN A 345 -9.17 0.71 -25.35
N LYS A 346 -10.09 1.37 -24.64
CA LYS A 346 -11.53 1.32 -24.93
C LYS A 346 -11.85 1.90 -26.30
N GLY A 347 -11.21 3.02 -26.68
CA GLY A 347 -11.34 3.58 -28.03
C GLY A 347 -10.90 2.59 -29.11
N PHE A 348 -9.79 1.88 -28.88
CA PHE A 348 -9.31 0.81 -29.77
C PHE A 348 -10.30 -0.36 -29.85
N GLN A 349 -10.86 -0.83 -28.72
CA GLN A 349 -11.87 -1.89 -28.70
C GLN A 349 -13.14 -1.51 -29.50
N VAL A 350 -13.62 -0.27 -29.36
CA VAL A 350 -14.79 0.23 -30.13
C VAL A 350 -14.50 0.24 -31.62
N GLN A 351 -13.30 0.68 -32.04
CA GLN A 351 -12.89 0.63 -33.45
C GLN A 351 -12.86 -0.81 -33.98
N MET A 352 -12.31 -1.76 -33.20
CA MET A 352 -12.29 -3.17 -33.59
C MET A 352 -13.69 -3.77 -33.71
N ALA A 353 -14.58 -3.49 -32.76
CA ALA A 353 -15.97 -3.93 -32.81
C ALA A 353 -16.73 -3.36 -34.02
N GLY A 354 -16.42 -2.11 -34.42
CA GLY A 354 -16.92 -1.50 -35.65
C GLY A 354 -16.42 -2.20 -36.91
N MET A 355 -15.14 -2.57 -36.95
CA MET A 355 -14.57 -3.34 -38.08
C MET A 355 -15.18 -4.75 -38.15
N MET A 356 -15.34 -5.45 -37.03
CA MET A 356 -15.98 -6.78 -36.99
C MET A 356 -17.38 -6.78 -37.60
N LYS A 357 -18.18 -5.73 -37.37
CA LYS A 357 -19.53 -5.62 -37.92
C LYS A 357 -19.56 -5.44 -39.44
N ASN A 358 -18.48 -4.93 -40.03
CA ASN A 358 -18.40 -4.58 -41.45
C ASN A 358 -17.62 -5.62 -42.29
N LEU A 359 -17.11 -6.69 -41.67
CA LEU A 359 -16.32 -7.71 -42.34
C LEU A 359 -17.21 -8.86 -42.84
N THR A 360 -17.09 -9.18 -44.14
CA THR A 360 -17.58 -10.44 -44.72
C THR A 360 -16.54 -11.55 -44.52
N ALA A 361 -17.00 -12.76 -44.21
CA ALA A 361 -16.15 -13.89 -43.81
C ALA A 361 -15.07 -14.21 -44.87
N GLY A 362 -13.79 -14.31 -44.46
CA GLY A 362 -12.80 -15.00 -45.29
C GLY A 362 -11.31 -14.71 -45.05
N SER A 363 -10.90 -13.49 -44.69
CA SER A 363 -9.43 -13.21 -44.56
C SER A 363 -9.04 -12.21 -43.46
N GLN A 364 -9.87 -11.20 -43.18
CA GLN A 364 -9.54 -10.15 -42.19
C GLN A 364 -10.05 -10.46 -40.77
N MET A 365 -10.93 -11.47 -40.62
CA MET A 365 -11.51 -11.84 -39.33
C MET A 365 -10.47 -12.30 -38.31
N GLY A 366 -9.47 -13.08 -38.75
CA GLY A 366 -8.38 -13.54 -37.89
C GLY A 366 -7.38 -12.44 -37.47
N GLU A 367 -7.33 -11.31 -38.18
CA GLU A 367 -6.54 -10.14 -37.76
C GLU A 367 -7.29 -9.32 -36.72
N VAL A 368 -8.59 -9.13 -36.91
CA VAL A 368 -9.43 -8.40 -35.95
C VAL A 368 -9.61 -9.18 -34.65
N ASP A 369 -9.72 -10.52 -34.69
CA ASP A 369 -9.73 -11.36 -33.49
C ASP A 369 -8.42 -11.27 -32.70
N ARG A 370 -7.27 -11.25 -33.39
CA ARG A 370 -5.95 -11.06 -32.76
C ARG A 370 -5.84 -9.68 -32.13
N ALA A 371 -6.32 -8.64 -32.81
CA ALA A 371 -6.33 -7.28 -32.29
C ALA A 371 -7.26 -7.13 -31.06
N ALA A 372 -8.45 -7.72 -31.09
CA ALA A 372 -9.37 -7.75 -29.95
C ALA A 372 -8.74 -8.47 -28.74
N THR A 373 -8.14 -9.64 -28.97
CA THR A 373 -7.40 -10.37 -27.92
C THR A 373 -6.26 -9.54 -27.34
N GLN A 374 -5.54 -8.77 -28.17
CA GLN A 374 -4.47 -7.90 -27.72
C GLN A 374 -4.99 -6.72 -26.89
N ALA A 375 -6.16 -6.18 -27.24
CA ALA A 375 -6.83 -5.13 -26.46
C ALA A 375 -7.26 -5.62 -25.07
N GLU A 376 -7.81 -6.83 -24.98
CA GLU A 376 -8.15 -7.47 -23.69
C GLU A 376 -6.90 -7.66 -22.82
N LYS A 377 -5.82 -8.20 -23.40
CA LYS A 377 -4.52 -8.34 -22.69
C LYS A 377 -3.98 -6.99 -22.21
N THR A 378 -4.16 -5.94 -23.01
CA THR A 378 -3.71 -4.60 -22.66
C THR A 378 -4.52 -4.03 -21.50
N GLU A 379 -5.84 -4.21 -21.50
CA GLU A 379 -6.71 -3.83 -20.39
C GLU A 379 -6.32 -4.53 -19.09
N LEU A 380 -6.17 -5.86 -19.14
CA LEU A 380 -5.74 -6.66 -17.99
C LEU A 380 -4.39 -6.18 -17.44
N ARG A 381 -3.45 -5.84 -18.31
CA ARG A 381 -2.15 -5.28 -17.92
C ARG A 381 -2.30 -3.92 -17.21
N ILE A 382 -3.15 -3.02 -17.72
CA ILE A 382 -3.38 -1.70 -17.11
C ILE A 382 -4.06 -1.84 -15.74
N LEU A 383 -5.06 -2.73 -15.62
CA LEU A 383 -5.72 -3.00 -14.34
C LEU A 383 -4.78 -3.68 -13.34
N SER A 384 -3.91 -4.59 -13.81
CA SER A 384 -2.87 -5.21 -12.99
C SER A 384 -1.86 -4.18 -12.47
N GLU A 385 -1.44 -3.23 -13.31
CA GLU A 385 -0.61 -2.09 -12.90
C GLU A 385 -1.25 -1.30 -11.76
N ALA A 386 -2.52 -0.92 -11.89
CA ALA A 386 -3.24 -0.19 -10.85
C ALA A 386 -3.31 -0.99 -9.53
N ARG A 387 -3.60 -2.30 -9.61
CA ARG A 387 -3.62 -3.19 -8.43
C ARG A 387 -2.25 -3.30 -7.76
N ASN A 388 -1.19 -3.43 -8.55
CA ASN A 388 0.18 -3.50 -8.02
C ASN A 388 0.58 -2.20 -7.31
N ARG A 389 0.17 -1.04 -7.85
CA ARG A 389 0.36 0.27 -7.20
C ARG A 389 -0.39 0.35 -5.87
N THR A 390 -1.66 -0.04 -5.84
CA THR A 390 -2.45 -0.12 -4.60
C THR A 390 -1.78 -1.03 -3.58
N GLY A 391 -1.40 -2.25 -3.97
CA GLY A 391 -0.74 -3.21 -3.09
C GLY A 391 0.56 -2.66 -2.48
N LYS A 392 1.45 -2.10 -3.32
CA LYS A 392 2.70 -1.48 -2.84
C LYS A 392 2.47 -0.37 -1.84
N VAL A 393 1.53 0.53 -2.12
CA VAL A 393 1.27 1.69 -1.27
C VAL A 393 0.59 1.28 0.03
N ILE A 394 -0.29 0.29 0.00
CA ILE A 394 -0.84 -0.32 1.23
C ILE A 394 0.30 -0.89 2.09
N ARG A 395 1.26 -1.60 1.50
CA ARG A 395 2.37 -2.18 2.26
C ARG A 395 3.32 -1.11 2.80
N HIS A 396 3.68 -0.11 1.99
CA HIS A 396 4.57 0.98 2.41
C HIS A 396 3.95 1.83 3.53
N GLU A 397 2.77 2.40 3.30
CA GLU A 397 2.11 3.28 4.27
C GLU A 397 1.51 2.50 5.44
N GLY A 398 1.05 1.28 5.20
CA GLY A 398 0.64 0.35 6.25
C GLY A 398 1.82 -0.02 7.15
N ALA A 399 3.05 -0.15 6.62
CA ALA A 399 4.22 -0.39 7.45
C ALA A 399 4.46 0.79 8.40
N HIS A 400 4.39 2.03 7.91
CA HIS A 400 4.45 3.22 8.78
C HIS A 400 3.41 3.18 9.89
N GLN A 401 2.16 2.78 9.56
CA GLN A 401 1.10 2.63 10.54
C GLN A 401 1.41 1.55 11.59
N LEU A 402 1.74 0.32 11.16
CA LEU A 402 1.97 -0.81 12.06
C LEU A 402 3.23 -0.62 12.91
N PHE A 403 4.33 -0.11 12.33
CA PHE A 403 5.52 0.19 13.11
C PHE A 403 5.24 1.27 14.17
N HIS A 404 4.46 2.31 13.84
CA HIS A 404 4.08 3.33 14.81
C HIS A 404 3.17 2.75 15.90
N LEU A 405 2.07 2.08 15.53
CA LEU A 405 1.03 1.67 16.46
C LEU A 405 1.42 0.47 17.33
N PHE A 406 2.38 -0.34 16.90
CA PHE A 406 3.00 -1.37 17.75
C PHE A 406 4.21 -0.84 18.54
N GLY A 407 4.48 0.47 18.49
CA GLY A 407 5.56 1.10 19.23
C GLY A 407 6.96 0.65 18.79
N ILE A 408 7.10 0.21 17.54
CA ILE A 408 8.39 -0.17 16.93
C ILE A 408 9.15 1.08 16.51
N THR A 409 8.46 2.02 15.85
CA THR A 409 8.96 3.34 15.45
C THR A 409 8.10 4.45 16.08
N PRO A 410 8.22 4.69 17.41
CA PRO A 410 7.41 5.70 18.09
C PRO A 410 7.60 7.10 17.48
N PHE A 411 6.51 7.85 17.34
CA PHE A 411 6.53 9.15 16.67
C PHE A 411 7.26 10.24 17.48
N GLU A 412 7.24 10.11 18.81
CA GLU A 412 7.75 11.10 19.75
C GLU A 412 9.28 11.05 19.92
N ILE A 413 9.93 10.02 19.37
CA ILE A 413 11.37 9.82 19.45
C ILE A 413 11.96 10.10 18.06
N TYR A 414 13.08 10.83 18.01
CA TYR A 414 13.81 11.05 16.77
C TYR A 414 14.20 9.71 16.14
N GLN A 415 14.02 9.61 14.84
CA GLN A 415 14.49 8.49 14.03
C GLN A 415 14.85 9.02 12.65
N GLY A 416 16.00 8.61 12.13
CA GLY A 416 16.45 9.03 10.82
C GLY A 416 15.49 8.56 9.73
N GLY A 417 15.36 9.35 8.67
CA GLY A 417 14.55 9.01 7.50
C GLY A 417 14.98 7.68 6.87
N TRP A 418 16.28 7.34 6.94
CA TRP A 418 16.81 6.06 6.48
C TRP A 418 16.16 4.86 7.17
N LEU A 419 15.89 4.96 8.47
CA LEU A 419 15.33 3.87 9.26
C LEU A 419 13.84 3.73 8.98
N ILE A 420 13.11 4.85 9.07
CA ILE A 420 11.64 4.86 8.89
C ILE A 420 11.29 4.46 7.46
N GLU A 421 11.87 5.12 6.46
CA GLU A 421 11.56 4.83 5.06
C GLU A 421 12.20 3.52 4.59
N GLY A 422 13.41 3.20 5.05
CA GLY A 422 14.06 1.93 4.72
C GLY A 422 13.26 0.72 5.22
N LEU A 423 12.71 0.78 6.44
CA LEU A 423 11.82 -0.26 6.99
C LEU A 423 10.49 -0.33 6.23
N ALA A 424 9.90 0.81 5.84
CA ALA A 424 8.68 0.82 5.04
C ALA A 424 8.89 0.20 3.65
N VAL A 425 10.00 0.54 2.98
CA VAL A 425 10.37 -0.06 1.68
C VAL A 425 10.70 -1.55 1.83
N TYR A 426 11.30 -1.98 2.95
CA TYR A 426 11.54 -3.40 3.25
C TYR A 426 10.22 -4.20 3.32
N CYS A 427 9.12 -3.55 3.69
CA CYS A 427 7.79 -4.16 3.75
C CYS A 427 7.04 -4.19 2.40
N GLU A 428 7.53 -3.49 1.36
CA GLU A 428 6.85 -3.37 0.06
C GLU A 428 6.78 -4.69 -0.73
N THR A 429 7.68 -5.64 -0.46
CA THR A 429 7.72 -6.94 -1.15
C THR A 429 6.74 -7.93 -0.54
N ASP A 430 6.24 -8.87 -1.35
CA ASP A 430 5.30 -9.94 -0.96
C ASP A 430 5.89 -11.31 -1.34
N PRO A 431 6.36 -12.11 -0.37
CA PRO A 431 6.41 -11.86 1.08
C PRO A 431 7.37 -10.73 1.49
N ILE A 432 7.16 -10.16 2.70
CA ILE A 432 8.08 -9.17 3.28
C ILE A 432 9.50 -9.76 3.36
N GLY A 433 10.48 -8.94 3.00
CA GLY A 433 11.90 -9.30 3.10
C GLY A 433 12.48 -9.94 1.84
N ASP A 434 11.67 -10.20 0.81
CA ASP A 434 12.19 -10.58 -0.51
C ASP A 434 12.98 -9.43 -1.17
N PRO A 435 13.92 -9.73 -2.11
CA PRO A 435 14.60 -8.72 -2.91
C PRO A 435 13.62 -7.80 -3.67
N HIS A 436 13.84 -6.50 -3.58
CA HIS A 436 12.99 -5.50 -4.24
C HIS A 436 13.55 -5.12 -5.61
N GLU A 437 13.17 -5.89 -6.63
CA GLU A 437 13.70 -5.75 -7.98
C GLU A 437 13.57 -4.34 -8.57
N GLU A 438 12.46 -3.64 -8.32
CA GLU A 438 12.28 -2.28 -8.86
C GLU A 438 13.27 -1.30 -8.22
N ARG A 439 13.48 -1.38 -6.89
CA ARG A 439 14.48 -0.56 -6.19
C ARG A 439 15.89 -0.92 -6.64
N LEU A 440 16.19 -2.19 -6.89
CA LEU A 440 17.49 -2.62 -7.41
C LEU A 440 17.73 -2.14 -8.85
N ILE A 441 16.71 -2.14 -9.71
CA ILE A 441 16.79 -1.55 -11.06
C ILE A 441 17.06 -0.05 -10.99
N GLN A 442 16.34 0.67 -10.13
CA GLN A 442 16.54 2.11 -9.90
C GLN A 442 17.98 2.38 -9.40
N LEU A 443 18.43 1.61 -8.40
CA LEU A 443 19.76 1.74 -7.84
C LEU A 443 20.85 1.43 -8.87
N LYS A 444 20.70 0.36 -9.64
CA LYS A 444 21.62 0.02 -10.75
C LYS A 444 21.74 1.16 -11.75
N TYR A 445 20.62 1.77 -12.12
CA TYR A 445 20.60 2.89 -13.06
C TYR A 445 21.31 4.14 -12.54
N GLU A 446 21.10 4.49 -11.26
CA GLU A 446 21.79 5.64 -10.66
C GLU A 446 23.29 5.37 -10.46
N LEU A 447 23.67 4.13 -10.15
CA LEU A 447 25.06 3.71 -10.03
C LEU A 447 25.83 3.67 -11.37
N GLU A 448 25.16 3.77 -12.52
CA GLU A 448 25.85 4.03 -13.80
C GLU A 448 26.46 5.44 -13.86
N LYS A 449 25.95 6.37 -13.03
CA LYS A 449 26.28 7.81 -13.09
C LYS A 449 26.89 8.35 -11.80
N SER A 450 26.78 7.61 -10.71
CA SER A 450 27.15 8.02 -9.36
C SER A 450 27.70 6.84 -8.56
N GLU A 451 28.23 7.13 -7.38
CA GLU A 451 28.61 6.12 -6.39
C GLU A 451 27.53 6.07 -5.30
N LEU A 452 27.50 4.97 -4.53
CA LEU A 452 26.65 4.87 -3.34
C LEU A 452 26.96 6.03 -2.37
N LEU A 453 25.92 6.52 -1.70
CA LEU A 453 26.07 7.54 -0.67
C LEU A 453 26.80 6.93 0.54
N PRO A 454 27.72 7.69 1.18
CA PRO A 454 28.30 7.26 2.46
C PRO A 454 27.20 7.02 3.50
N LEU A 455 27.33 5.99 4.33
CA LEU A 455 26.30 5.64 5.33
C LEU A 455 26.03 6.80 6.29
N GLU A 456 27.08 7.54 6.68
CA GLU A 456 26.93 8.72 7.53
C GLU A 456 26.08 9.81 6.88
N TYR A 457 26.12 9.94 5.55
CA TYR A 457 25.32 10.92 4.83
C TYR A 457 23.84 10.53 4.83
N ILE A 458 23.54 9.26 4.56
CA ILE A 458 22.17 8.71 4.57
C ILE A 458 21.52 8.87 5.97
N MET A 459 22.29 8.71 7.04
CA MET A 459 21.77 8.85 8.40
C MET A 459 21.41 10.28 8.80
N ASN A 460 21.92 11.29 8.10
CA ASN A 460 21.65 12.70 8.41
C ASN A 460 20.34 13.22 7.83
N PHE A 461 19.59 12.40 7.10
CA PHE A 461 18.27 12.81 6.63
C PHE A 461 17.24 12.71 7.77
N ASP A 462 16.70 13.86 8.16
CA ASP A 462 15.57 13.92 9.08
C ASP A 462 14.33 13.22 8.50
N ARG A 463 13.49 12.69 9.40
CA ARG A 463 12.19 12.12 9.04
C ARG A 463 11.34 13.07 8.20
N GLY A 464 10.77 12.56 7.11
CA GLY A 464 9.80 13.27 6.27
C GLY A 464 10.45 14.34 5.38
N ILE A 465 10.32 15.62 5.78
CA ILE A 465 10.62 16.80 4.94
C ILE A 465 12.03 16.74 4.32
N GLY A 466 13.03 16.21 5.05
CA GLY A 466 14.41 16.11 4.57
C GLY A 466 14.59 15.28 3.28
N LEU A 467 13.75 14.25 3.05
CA LEU A 467 13.79 13.42 1.85
C LEU A 467 12.93 14.00 0.71
N HIS A 468 11.80 14.63 1.02
CA HIS A 468 10.90 15.24 0.04
C HIS A 468 11.39 16.61 -0.48
N GLU A 469 12.36 17.22 0.21
CA GLU A 469 13.04 18.43 -0.24
C GLU A 469 14.20 18.17 -1.20
N LEU A 470 14.65 16.91 -1.31
CA LEU A 470 15.64 16.52 -2.30
C LEU A 470 15.04 16.60 -3.72
N ASP A 471 15.90 16.86 -4.69
CA ASP A 471 15.55 16.63 -6.09
C ASP A 471 15.06 15.17 -6.24
N PRO A 472 13.95 14.93 -6.99
CA PRO A 472 13.31 13.61 -7.07
C PRO A 472 14.26 12.44 -7.38
N LYS A 473 15.37 12.69 -8.10
CA LYS A 473 16.39 11.67 -8.38
C LYS A 473 17.18 11.28 -7.12
N TYR A 474 17.56 12.27 -6.32
CA TYR A 474 18.26 12.04 -5.05
C TYR A 474 17.33 11.41 -4.02
N ALA A 475 16.06 11.79 -3.98
CA ALA A 475 15.07 11.15 -3.12
C ALA A 475 14.99 9.64 -3.42
N ASN A 476 14.78 9.25 -4.69
CA ASN A 476 14.69 7.85 -5.09
C ASN A 476 15.95 7.04 -4.73
N LEU A 477 17.13 7.62 -4.95
CA LEU A 477 18.40 7.00 -4.56
C LEU A 477 18.46 6.79 -3.04
N THR A 478 18.10 7.79 -2.24
CA THR A 478 18.12 7.67 -0.77
C THR A 478 17.11 6.64 -0.27
N TYR A 479 15.90 6.55 -0.83
CA TYR A 479 14.95 5.47 -0.51
C TYR A 479 15.54 4.09 -0.83
N ALA A 480 16.12 3.93 -2.03
CA ALA A 480 16.70 2.66 -2.46
C ALA A 480 17.90 2.26 -1.57
N GLU A 481 18.83 3.16 -1.30
CA GLU A 481 19.99 2.86 -0.45
C GLU A 481 19.60 2.61 1.02
N SER A 482 18.62 3.36 1.55
CA SER A 482 18.08 3.12 2.90
C SER A 482 17.47 1.72 3.01
N TRP A 483 16.69 1.31 2.00
CA TRP A 483 16.18 -0.05 1.92
C TRP A 483 17.29 -1.10 1.85
N VAL A 484 18.27 -0.96 0.96
CA VAL A 484 19.37 -1.94 0.86
C VAL A 484 20.15 -2.03 2.17
N PHE A 485 20.32 -0.92 2.89
CA PHE A 485 21.00 -0.93 4.18
C PHE A 485 20.18 -1.70 5.24
N ILE A 486 18.87 -1.47 5.32
CA ILE A 486 17.98 -2.27 6.17
C ILE A 486 18.00 -3.74 5.79
N TYR A 487 17.94 -4.04 4.49
CA TYR A 487 18.00 -5.41 3.97
C TYR A 487 19.32 -6.08 4.37
N PHE A 488 20.45 -5.38 4.21
CA PHE A 488 21.76 -5.85 4.64
C PHE A 488 21.80 -6.14 6.14
N LEU A 489 21.29 -5.24 6.98
CA LEU A 489 21.27 -5.42 8.43
C LEU A 489 20.40 -6.61 8.85
N LEU A 490 19.27 -6.85 8.18
CA LEU A 490 18.35 -7.95 8.51
C LEU A 490 18.76 -9.31 7.93
N HIS A 491 19.53 -9.34 6.83
CA HIS A 491 19.93 -10.57 6.13
C HIS A 491 21.43 -10.91 6.26
N SER A 492 22.10 -10.36 7.27
CA SER A 492 23.51 -10.65 7.55
C SER A 492 23.73 -10.98 9.03
N GLU A 493 25.00 -11.13 9.42
CA GLU A 493 25.41 -11.33 10.82
C GLU A 493 24.92 -10.24 11.79
N TYR A 494 24.43 -9.10 11.28
CA TYR A 494 23.96 -7.97 12.09
C TYR A 494 22.51 -8.07 12.56
N ARG A 495 21.72 -9.05 12.11
CA ARG A 495 20.27 -9.08 12.33
C ARG A 495 19.87 -8.86 13.79
N ASP A 496 20.35 -9.69 14.70
CA ASP A 496 19.93 -9.62 16.11
C ASP A 496 20.43 -8.35 16.79
N ARG A 497 21.61 -7.85 16.38
CA ARG A 497 22.18 -6.57 16.85
C ARG A 497 21.32 -5.39 16.39
N PHE A 498 20.87 -5.41 15.14
CA PHE A 498 20.00 -4.40 14.59
C PHE A 498 18.60 -4.42 15.24
N LEU A 499 18.04 -5.60 15.48
CA LEU A 499 16.78 -5.72 16.23
C LEU A 499 16.95 -5.22 17.67
N ASN A 500 18.09 -5.43 18.32
CA ASN A 500 18.37 -4.85 19.63
C ASN A 500 18.50 -3.32 19.58
N PHE A 501 19.13 -2.76 18.54
CA PHE A 501 19.14 -1.32 18.30
C PHE A 501 17.73 -0.74 18.23
N ILE A 502 16.81 -1.35 17.46
CA ILE A 502 15.40 -0.92 17.40
C ILE A 502 14.74 -0.97 18.78
N ARG A 503 15.00 -2.00 19.59
CA ARG A 503 14.48 -2.08 20.98
C ARG A 503 15.05 -1.00 21.88
N GLU A 504 16.32 -0.63 21.72
CA GLU A 504 16.97 0.43 22.49
C GLU A 504 16.46 1.83 22.10
N ILE A 505 16.13 2.07 20.82
CA ILE A 505 15.53 3.36 20.37
C ILE A 505 14.25 3.69 21.15
N ARG A 506 13.41 2.68 21.44
CA ARG A 506 12.13 2.87 22.15
C ARG A 506 12.28 3.38 23.58
N LYS A 507 13.48 3.26 24.15
CA LYS A 507 13.80 3.67 25.52
C LYS A 507 14.39 5.08 25.58
N GLN A 508 14.59 5.71 24.42
CA GLN A 508 15.20 7.02 24.33
C GLN A 508 14.19 8.12 24.70
N GLY A 509 14.72 9.29 25.03
CA GLY A 509 13.92 10.46 25.42
C GLY A 509 13.92 11.56 24.35
N PRO A 510 13.32 12.72 24.67
CA PRO A 510 13.21 13.86 23.75
C PRO A 510 14.53 14.45 23.26
N GLU A 511 15.63 14.25 24.00
CA GLU A 511 16.98 14.70 23.64
C GLU A 511 17.69 13.78 22.63
N TYR A 512 17.04 12.69 22.21
CA TYR A 512 17.59 11.78 21.21
C TYR A 512 17.63 12.47 19.85
N ASP A 513 18.80 12.43 19.21
CA ASP A 513 19.07 13.11 17.95
C ASP A 513 19.85 12.20 16.98
N VAL A 514 20.20 12.75 15.81
CA VAL A 514 20.98 12.05 14.78
C VAL A 514 22.31 11.50 15.28
N LYS A 515 23.01 12.23 16.17
CA LYS A 515 24.31 11.80 16.70
C LYS A 515 24.14 10.65 17.68
N ALA A 516 23.12 10.73 18.53
CA ALA A 516 22.75 9.67 19.45
C ALA A 516 22.26 8.42 18.70
N GLU A 517 21.52 8.57 17.60
CA GLU A 517 21.09 7.45 16.76
C GLU A 517 22.27 6.73 16.13
N LYS A 518 23.18 7.47 15.50
CA LYS A 518 24.43 6.91 14.97
C LYS A 518 25.22 6.17 16.04
N ALA A 519 25.47 6.80 17.19
CA ALA A 519 26.24 6.20 18.27
C ALA A 519 25.57 4.93 18.82
N LEU A 520 24.24 4.92 18.93
CA LEU A 520 23.48 3.78 19.38
C LEU A 520 23.55 2.62 18.38
N LEU A 521 23.48 2.92 17.08
CA LEU A 521 23.62 1.93 16.02
C LEU A 521 25.02 1.30 16.05
N GLU A 522 26.09 2.11 16.03
CA GLU A 522 27.48 1.63 16.07
C GLU A 522 27.77 0.79 17.33
N LYS A 523 27.25 1.22 18.49
CA LYS A 523 27.32 0.44 19.74
C LYS A 523 26.70 -0.94 19.59
N ASN A 524 25.49 -1.02 19.02
CA ASN A 524 24.77 -2.28 18.87
C ASN A 524 25.44 -3.19 17.81
N LEU A 525 25.91 -2.62 16.71
CA LEU A 525 26.61 -3.36 15.66
C LEU A 525 28.01 -3.80 16.10
N ALA A 526 28.57 -3.19 17.16
CA ALA A 526 29.94 -3.37 17.64
C ALA A 526 31.02 -3.09 16.59
N LYS A 527 30.69 -2.20 15.64
CA LYS A 527 31.55 -1.71 14.55
C LYS A 527 31.11 -0.28 14.23
N SER A 528 32.05 0.57 13.84
CA SER A 528 31.72 1.88 13.28
C SER A 528 31.10 1.73 11.89
N LEU A 529 30.31 2.73 11.46
CA LEU A 529 29.73 2.73 10.11
C LEU A 529 30.80 2.68 9.03
N LYS A 530 31.94 3.34 9.28
CA LYS A 530 33.10 3.34 8.37
C LYS A 530 33.70 1.95 8.17
N GLU A 531 33.63 1.09 9.19
CA GLU A 531 34.09 -0.31 9.09
C GLU A 531 33.08 -1.20 8.36
N ILE A 532 31.78 -0.88 8.45
CA ILE A 532 30.69 -1.64 7.81
C ILE A 532 30.54 -1.27 6.33
N GLU A 533 30.77 0.00 5.98
CA GLU A 533 30.50 0.58 4.67
C GLU A 533 31.12 -0.20 3.50
N PRO A 534 32.40 -0.65 3.53
CA PRO A 534 32.96 -1.44 2.43
C PRO A 534 32.20 -2.75 2.20
N THR A 535 31.82 -3.44 3.29
CA THR A 535 31.04 -4.68 3.20
C THR A 535 29.63 -4.43 2.68
N PHE A 536 28.99 -3.35 3.13
CA PHE A 536 27.69 -2.91 2.63
C PHE A 536 27.73 -2.59 1.12
N PHE A 537 28.75 -1.88 0.65
CA PHE A 537 28.89 -1.54 -0.77
C PHE A 537 29.11 -2.78 -1.63
N SER A 538 29.96 -3.71 -1.19
CA SER A 538 30.15 -4.99 -1.88
C SER A 538 28.86 -5.82 -1.91
N PHE A 539 28.16 -5.90 -0.77
CA PHE A 539 26.87 -6.59 -0.68
C PHE A 539 25.83 -5.99 -1.64
N THR A 540 25.74 -4.66 -1.70
CA THR A 540 24.78 -3.95 -2.58
C THR A 540 25.02 -4.28 -4.05
N LYS A 541 26.28 -4.28 -4.50
CA LYS A 541 26.63 -4.63 -5.88
C LYS A 541 26.28 -6.08 -6.19
N GLN A 542 26.60 -7.01 -5.30
CA GLN A 542 26.25 -8.42 -5.46
C GLN A 542 24.73 -8.61 -5.51
N LEU A 543 23.98 -7.95 -4.64
CA LEU A 543 22.52 -8.04 -4.60
C LEU A 543 21.89 -7.57 -5.92
N ILE A 544 22.44 -6.52 -6.53
CA ILE A 544 22.03 -6.03 -7.86
C ILE A 544 22.33 -7.08 -8.94
N GLU A 545 23.54 -7.64 -8.95
CA GLU A 545 23.97 -8.64 -9.93
C GLU A 545 23.10 -9.91 -9.87
N ASP A 546 22.74 -10.35 -8.67
CA ASP A 546 21.99 -11.58 -8.44
C ASP A 546 20.50 -11.47 -8.79
N ASN A 547 19.91 -10.27 -8.68
CA ASN A 547 18.45 -10.10 -8.71
C ASN A 547 17.92 -9.21 -9.83
N VAL A 548 18.77 -8.47 -10.55
CA VAL A 548 18.31 -7.60 -11.63
C VAL A 548 18.35 -8.31 -12.98
N ASP A 549 17.17 -8.59 -13.53
CA ASP A 549 17.03 -9.11 -14.89
C ASP A 549 17.53 -8.07 -15.93
N SER A 550 18.43 -8.52 -16.81
CA SER A 550 19.08 -7.64 -17.79
C SER A 550 18.09 -7.06 -18.82
N LYS A 551 17.05 -7.81 -19.19
CA LYS A 551 16.05 -7.34 -20.15
C LYS A 551 15.17 -6.26 -19.51
N ARG A 552 14.69 -6.50 -18.28
CA ARG A 552 13.90 -5.52 -17.52
C ARG A 552 14.70 -4.26 -17.22
N TYR A 553 15.98 -4.41 -16.92
CA TYR A 553 16.87 -3.27 -16.75
C TYR A 553 16.97 -2.41 -18.02
N GLU A 554 17.18 -3.03 -19.19
CA GLU A 554 17.26 -2.28 -20.44
C GLU A 554 15.90 -1.63 -20.81
N GLU A 555 14.78 -2.31 -20.57
CA GLU A 555 13.45 -1.72 -20.72
C GLU A 555 13.25 -0.49 -19.84
N TYR A 556 13.70 -0.54 -18.58
CA TYR A 556 13.67 0.60 -17.66
C TYR A 556 14.56 1.74 -18.17
N ARG A 557 15.83 1.44 -18.47
CA ARG A 557 16.83 2.40 -18.96
C ARG A 557 16.35 3.15 -20.21
N MET A 558 15.72 2.45 -21.16
CA MET A 558 15.18 3.03 -22.39
C MET A 558 13.98 3.98 -22.16
N ARG A 559 13.20 3.82 -21.09
CA ARG A 559 12.12 4.77 -20.74
C ARG A 559 12.68 6.13 -20.33
N PHE A 560 13.80 6.14 -19.60
CA PHE A 560 14.44 7.38 -19.16
C PHE A 560 15.26 8.04 -20.26
N VAL A 561 15.89 7.28 -21.15
CA VAL A 561 16.61 7.84 -22.32
C VAL A 561 15.65 8.54 -23.28
N LYS A 562 14.40 8.07 -23.42
CA LYS A 562 13.38 8.72 -24.27
C LYS A 562 12.72 9.96 -23.63
N ALA A 563 12.87 10.13 -22.32
CA ALA A 563 12.27 11.25 -21.57
C ALA A 563 13.23 12.45 -21.41
N SER A 564 14.50 12.28 -21.77
CA SER A 564 15.56 13.29 -21.81
C SER A 564 15.93 13.63 -23.25
#